data_AF-A0A0F9MUY9-F1
#
_entry.id   AF-A0A0F9MUY9-F1
#
_cell.length_a   1.000
_cell.length_b   1.000
_cell.length_c   1.000
_cell.angle_alpha   90.00
_cell.angle_beta   90.00
_cell.angle_gamma   90.00
#
_symmetry.space_group_name_H-M   'P 1'
#
loop_
_entity.id
_entity.type
_entity.pdbx_description
1 polymer ?
#
loop_
_entity_poly.entity_id
_entity_poly.type
_entity_poly.pdbx_seq_one_letter_code
_entity_poly.pdbx_strand_id
1 'polypeptide(L)'
;MKKIAVSIHATEHFDFKIIEELKNVDFIHIDVMDGKFVNPINENLNIFKVIKKNYSIPIIAHFMVKYPLDYIEKIIKFIEFFVFHYESEGDKDTIINTVKRNDKQVGLAINPDTNLSKIIPFLNKIDLVLIMSVHPGWSGQEFIWETVEKVNKLHAYRNNKFLNFQIDVDGGVNLDNAKFINSDILSSASTILKAANPNLVIQSLKLADENKNRNKAIFLDRDGVINVEVGYLSNPDDFEFIEGTIEALKILNQKGFLLIVITNQAGIERGYYNEEILTNIHNKMNSILKENGVILDDVYYCPHHPEFTGSCDCRKPNPGLILKAKDKYDIDLNNSYMVGDTLNDIQTGVKANCKTVLVLTGYGKEDQKKISPITPDLIFKNLKEFAKNI
;
A
#
# COMPACT_ATOMS: atom_id res chain seq x y z
N MET A 1 5.73 7.45 5.93
CA MET A 1 5.72 8.84 5.42
C MET A 1 6.36 8.87 4.05
N LYS A 2 5.81 9.67 3.15
CA LYS A 2 6.35 9.85 1.80
C LYS A 2 7.68 10.61 1.84
N LYS A 3 8.51 10.38 0.83
CA LYS A 3 9.64 11.26 0.50
C LYS A 3 9.15 12.34 -0.47
N ILE A 4 9.72 13.53 -0.37
CA ILE A 4 9.38 14.68 -1.21
C ILE A 4 10.60 15.05 -2.04
N ALA A 5 10.38 15.09 -3.34
CA ALA A 5 11.30 15.63 -4.30
C ALA A 5 10.79 16.99 -4.78
N VAL A 6 11.59 18.04 -4.56
CA VAL A 6 11.24 19.38 -5.01
C VAL A 6 11.69 19.51 -6.46
N SER A 7 10.73 19.61 -7.37
CA SER A 7 11.00 19.65 -8.81
C SER A 7 11.34 21.06 -9.28
N ILE A 8 12.46 21.15 -10.01
CA ILE A 8 12.98 22.35 -10.63
C ILE A 8 13.35 22.04 -12.08
N HIS A 9 13.26 23.03 -12.97
CA HIS A 9 13.71 22.89 -14.34
C HIS A 9 15.17 23.33 -14.49
N ALA A 10 15.94 22.64 -15.33
CA ALA A 10 17.33 22.99 -15.66
C ALA A 10 17.42 24.24 -16.57
N THR A 11 16.93 25.37 -16.06
CA THR A 11 16.93 26.69 -16.70
C THR A 11 18.18 27.49 -16.35
N GLU A 12 18.43 28.59 -17.06
CA GLU A 12 19.55 29.51 -16.76
C GLU A 12 19.29 30.44 -15.56
N HIS A 13 18.03 30.65 -15.18
CA HIS A 13 17.62 31.70 -14.24
C HIS A 13 16.93 31.17 -12.96
N PHE A 14 17.27 29.96 -12.49
CA PHE A 14 16.73 29.45 -11.24
C PHE A 14 17.37 30.12 -10.02
N ASP A 15 16.55 30.66 -9.11
CA ASP A 15 17.03 31.22 -7.85
C ASP A 15 17.33 30.10 -6.84
N PHE A 16 18.61 29.78 -6.70
CA PHE A 16 19.08 28.75 -5.77
C PHE A 16 18.80 29.07 -4.30
N LYS A 17 18.56 30.34 -3.94
CA LYS A 17 18.19 30.71 -2.56
C LYS A 17 16.91 30.03 -2.09
N ILE A 18 16.01 29.75 -3.03
CA ILE A 18 14.80 28.98 -2.75
C ILE A 18 15.15 27.65 -2.10
N ILE A 19 16.25 26.98 -2.48
CA ILE A 19 16.65 25.69 -1.90
C ILE A 19 17.18 25.87 -0.47
N GLU A 20 17.87 26.98 -0.16
CA GLU A 20 18.45 27.25 1.17
C GLU A 20 17.39 27.30 2.28
N GLU A 21 16.19 27.80 1.93
CA GLU A 21 15.10 27.96 2.89
C GLU A 21 14.28 26.67 3.11
N LEU A 22 14.47 25.66 2.26
CA LEU A 22 13.72 24.41 2.33
C LEU A 22 14.32 23.47 3.37
N LYS A 23 13.44 22.90 4.18
CA LYS A 23 13.74 21.94 5.24
C LYS A 23 12.98 20.65 4.95
N ASN A 24 13.55 19.54 5.41
CA ASN A 24 12.97 18.20 5.26
C ASN A 24 12.70 17.80 3.79
N VAL A 25 13.49 18.32 2.86
CA VAL A 25 13.48 17.87 1.46
C VAL A 25 14.34 16.62 1.35
N ASP A 26 13.80 15.56 0.73
CA ASP A 26 14.54 14.31 0.55
C ASP A 26 15.35 14.32 -0.76
N PHE A 27 14.81 14.97 -1.80
CA PHE A 27 15.46 15.06 -3.11
C PHE A 27 15.26 16.43 -3.77
N ILE A 28 16.25 16.84 -4.56
CA ILE A 28 16.03 17.82 -5.62
C ILE A 28 15.78 17.06 -6.92
N HIS A 29 14.61 17.25 -7.52
CA HIS A 29 14.27 16.69 -8.82
C HIS A 29 14.56 17.72 -9.90
N ILE A 30 15.34 17.36 -10.91
CA ILE A 30 15.79 18.28 -11.96
C ILE A 30 15.36 17.75 -13.31
N ASP A 31 14.46 18.50 -13.95
CA ASP A 31 14.01 18.21 -15.31
C ASP A 31 15.00 18.72 -16.36
N VAL A 32 15.43 17.83 -17.24
CA VAL A 32 16.25 18.13 -18.42
C VAL A 32 15.43 17.85 -19.68
N MET A 33 15.33 18.85 -20.57
CA MET A 33 14.49 18.80 -21.76
C MET A 33 15.28 19.28 -22.98
N ASP A 34 15.32 18.50 -24.06
CA ASP A 34 16.21 18.75 -25.21
C ASP A 34 15.55 19.39 -26.44
N GLY A 35 14.28 19.81 -26.33
CA GLY A 35 13.52 20.32 -27.48
C GLY A 35 13.17 19.27 -28.55
N LYS A 36 13.56 18.00 -28.36
CA LYS A 36 13.32 16.90 -29.32
C LYS A 36 12.36 15.86 -28.78
N PHE A 37 12.49 15.49 -27.52
CA PHE A 37 11.56 14.59 -26.84
C PHE A 37 10.31 15.33 -26.36
N VAL A 38 10.50 16.57 -25.89
CA VAL A 38 9.44 17.54 -25.58
C VAL A 38 9.78 18.87 -26.25
N ASN A 39 8.77 19.72 -26.49
CA ASN A 39 8.99 21.00 -27.19
C ASN A 39 9.90 22.00 -26.42
N PRO A 40 9.81 22.16 -25.09
CA PRO A 40 10.66 23.10 -24.36
C PRO A 40 12.13 22.66 -24.30
N ILE A 41 13.04 23.63 -24.21
CA ILE A 41 14.49 23.39 -24.06
C ILE A 41 14.92 23.87 -22.67
N ASN A 42 15.37 22.93 -21.85
CA ASN A 42 15.92 23.13 -20.51
C ASN A 42 17.15 22.21 -20.34
N GLU A 43 18.28 22.58 -20.95
CA GLU A 43 19.50 21.74 -21.00
C GLU A 43 20.69 22.32 -20.21
N ASN A 44 20.45 23.19 -19.22
CA ASN A 44 21.55 23.77 -18.43
C ASN A 44 22.14 22.75 -17.44
N LEU A 45 23.02 21.87 -17.92
CA LEU A 45 23.64 20.82 -17.10
C LEU A 45 24.57 21.34 -15.99
N ASN A 46 24.98 22.61 -16.03
CA ASN A 46 25.79 23.20 -14.96
C ASN A 46 25.04 23.25 -13.62
N ILE A 47 23.70 23.22 -13.65
CA ILE A 47 22.86 23.22 -12.45
C ILE A 47 23.20 22.06 -11.50
N PHE A 48 23.48 20.87 -12.04
CA PHE A 48 23.84 19.69 -11.24
C PHE A 48 25.12 19.91 -10.44
N LYS A 49 26.13 20.52 -11.07
CA LYS A 49 27.40 20.85 -10.42
C LYS A 49 27.22 21.91 -9.35
N VAL A 50 26.42 22.94 -9.63
CA VAL A 50 26.12 24.02 -8.67
C VAL A 50 25.40 23.46 -7.45
N ILE A 51 24.35 22.67 -7.64
CA ILE A 51 23.58 22.10 -6.53
C ILE A 51 24.44 21.15 -5.71
N LYS A 52 25.17 20.22 -6.36
CA LYS A 52 26.04 19.28 -5.66
C LYS A 52 27.15 19.95 -4.85
N LYS A 53 27.61 21.13 -5.27
CA LYS A 53 28.63 21.91 -4.56
C LYS A 53 28.07 22.62 -3.33
N ASN A 54 26.84 23.11 -3.38
CA ASN A 54 26.27 23.97 -2.34
C ASN A 54 25.32 23.24 -1.38
N TYR A 55 24.76 22.09 -1.79
CA TYR A 55 23.75 21.36 -1.02
C TYR A 55 24.10 19.86 -0.95
N SER A 56 23.85 19.26 0.22
CA SER A 56 24.03 17.82 0.44
C SER A 56 22.80 17.00 0.03
N ILE A 57 21.74 17.63 -0.47
CA ILE A 57 20.49 16.97 -0.84
C ILE A 57 20.74 16.10 -2.10
N PRO A 58 20.36 14.81 -2.08
CA PRO A 58 20.46 13.94 -3.25
C PRO A 58 19.66 14.45 -4.45
N ILE A 59 20.12 14.16 -5.66
CA ILE A 59 19.50 14.66 -6.90
C ILE A 59 18.87 13.51 -7.69
N ILE A 60 17.61 13.69 -8.06
CA ILE A 60 16.92 12.93 -9.10
C ILE A 60 17.02 13.72 -10.39
N ALA A 61 17.77 13.20 -11.37
CA ALA A 61 17.90 13.83 -12.68
C ALA A 61 16.95 13.17 -13.67
N HIS A 62 15.91 13.88 -14.07
CA HIS A 62 14.84 13.38 -14.92
C HIS A 62 15.00 13.89 -16.35
N PHE A 63 15.37 12.97 -17.24
CA PHE A 63 15.71 13.24 -18.62
C PHE A 63 14.52 13.01 -19.54
N MET A 64 13.86 14.11 -19.90
CA MET A 64 12.90 14.22 -21.01
C MET A 64 13.65 14.58 -22.31
N VAL A 65 14.55 13.67 -22.73
CA VAL A 65 15.44 13.86 -23.88
C VAL A 65 15.34 12.70 -24.87
N LYS A 66 15.69 12.94 -26.13
CA LYS A 66 15.59 11.92 -27.18
C LYS A 66 16.65 10.84 -27.00
N TYR A 67 17.90 11.20 -26.69
CA TYR A 67 19.02 10.27 -26.59
C TYR A 67 19.69 10.35 -25.21
N PRO A 68 19.20 9.62 -24.18
CA PRO A 68 19.67 9.76 -22.79
C PRO A 68 21.13 9.35 -22.57
N LEU A 69 21.67 8.40 -23.37
CA LEU A 69 23.08 7.98 -23.27
C LEU A 69 24.05 9.15 -23.40
N ASP A 70 23.73 10.16 -24.23
CA ASP A 70 24.57 11.32 -24.53
C ASP A 70 24.79 12.24 -23.31
N TYR A 71 24.02 12.04 -22.24
CA TYR A 71 24.03 12.87 -21.04
C TYR A 71 24.74 12.21 -19.86
N ILE A 72 24.81 10.87 -19.82
CA ILE A 72 25.25 10.13 -18.62
C ILE A 72 26.64 10.61 -18.16
N GLU A 73 27.67 10.54 -19.00
CA GLU A 73 29.04 10.90 -18.62
C GLU A 73 29.17 12.35 -18.12
N LYS A 74 28.31 13.26 -18.61
CA LYS A 74 28.35 14.69 -18.26
C LYS A 74 27.86 14.95 -16.85
N ILE A 75 26.91 14.16 -16.36
CA ILE A 75 26.14 14.46 -15.14
C ILE A 75 26.27 13.39 -14.05
N ILE A 76 26.62 12.15 -14.39
CA ILE A 76 26.45 10.96 -13.51
C ILE A 76 27.12 11.11 -12.14
N LYS A 77 28.25 11.81 -12.08
CA LYS A 77 29.00 12.06 -10.83
C LYS A 77 28.32 13.02 -9.85
N PHE A 78 27.33 13.78 -10.31
CA PHE A 78 26.66 14.80 -9.50
C PHE A 78 25.32 14.34 -8.92
N ILE A 79 24.80 13.22 -9.40
CA ILE A 79 23.41 12.79 -9.15
C ILE A 79 23.35 11.55 -8.26
N GLU A 80 22.15 11.25 -7.78
CA GLU A 80 21.80 9.99 -7.10
C GLU A 80 21.05 9.06 -8.06
N PHE A 81 19.99 9.58 -8.69
CA PHE A 81 19.18 8.86 -9.68
C PHE A 81 19.34 9.46 -11.07
N PHE A 82 19.58 8.60 -12.05
CA PHE A 82 19.42 8.91 -13.46
C PHE A 82 18.10 8.33 -13.95
N VAL A 83 17.11 9.19 -14.22
CA VAL A 83 15.77 8.78 -14.64
C VAL A 83 15.58 9.13 -16.10
N PHE A 84 15.29 8.14 -16.94
CA PHE A 84 15.05 8.34 -18.37
C PHE A 84 13.70 7.77 -18.78
N HIS A 85 13.13 8.32 -19.84
CA HIS A 85 11.85 7.85 -20.37
C HIS A 85 11.97 6.54 -21.13
N TYR A 86 11.04 5.61 -20.89
CA TYR A 86 10.89 4.42 -21.73
C TYR A 86 10.72 4.78 -23.21
N GLU A 87 10.04 5.90 -23.47
CA GLU A 87 9.74 6.42 -24.81
C GLU A 87 10.95 7.09 -25.50
N SER A 88 12.05 7.31 -24.79
CA SER A 88 13.28 7.85 -25.38
C SER A 88 13.99 6.82 -26.27
N GLU A 89 14.90 7.26 -27.12
CA GLU A 89 15.66 6.39 -28.04
C GLU A 89 16.79 5.62 -27.31
N GLY A 90 17.32 4.62 -28.01
CA GLY A 90 18.41 3.79 -27.51
C GLY A 90 17.95 2.54 -26.77
N ASP A 91 18.88 1.60 -26.59
CA ASP A 91 18.62 0.34 -25.92
C ASP A 91 18.54 0.52 -24.39
N LYS A 92 17.43 0.03 -23.79
CA LYS A 92 17.07 0.29 -22.40
C LYS A 92 18.02 -0.42 -21.45
N ASP A 93 18.41 -1.65 -21.78
CA ASP A 93 19.38 -2.41 -21.00
C ASP A 93 20.77 -1.75 -21.06
N THR A 94 21.17 -1.19 -22.20
CA THR A 94 22.42 -0.45 -22.34
C THR A 94 22.43 0.80 -21.46
N ILE A 95 21.35 1.58 -21.45
CA ILE A 95 21.22 2.76 -20.56
C ILE A 95 21.32 2.33 -19.09
N ILE A 96 20.50 1.34 -18.68
CA ILE A 96 20.48 0.80 -17.31
C ILE A 96 21.87 0.35 -16.86
N ASN A 97 22.53 -0.49 -17.65
CA ASN A 97 23.85 -1.02 -17.33
C ASN A 97 24.91 0.08 -17.26
N THR A 98 24.82 1.11 -18.11
CA THR A 98 25.77 2.22 -18.12
C THR A 98 25.66 3.05 -16.83
N VAL A 99 24.43 3.34 -16.38
CA VAL A 99 24.20 4.03 -15.10
C VAL A 99 24.70 3.18 -13.93
N LYS A 100 24.33 1.89 -13.87
CA LYS A 100 24.71 0.97 -12.79
C LYS A 100 26.22 0.79 -12.66
N ARG A 101 26.97 0.75 -13.77
CA ARG A 101 28.45 0.67 -13.77
C ARG A 101 29.14 1.87 -13.12
N ASN A 102 28.45 3.01 -13.02
CA ASN A 102 28.93 4.21 -12.36
C ASN A 102 28.51 4.28 -10.87
N ASP A 103 28.00 3.18 -10.30
CA ASP A 103 27.53 3.09 -8.91
C ASP A 103 26.44 4.12 -8.60
N LYS A 104 25.48 4.25 -9.53
CA LYS A 104 24.33 5.15 -9.42
C LYS A 104 23.01 4.41 -9.57
N GLN A 105 21.97 5.03 -9.03
CA GLN A 105 20.62 4.51 -9.12
C GLN A 105 20.01 4.88 -10.48
N VAL A 106 19.24 3.97 -11.06
CA VAL A 106 18.59 4.16 -12.35
C VAL A 106 17.08 4.13 -12.19
N GLY A 107 16.42 5.12 -12.79
CA GLY A 107 14.98 5.20 -12.88
C GLY A 107 14.48 5.05 -14.30
N LEU A 108 13.30 4.46 -14.45
CA LEU A 108 12.58 4.40 -15.72
C LEU A 108 11.26 5.17 -15.57
N ALA A 109 11.17 6.30 -16.29
CA ALA A 109 9.97 7.10 -16.38
C ALA A 109 9.05 6.58 -17.49
N ILE A 110 7.74 6.75 -17.31
CA ILE A 110 6.74 6.49 -18.36
C ILE A 110 5.73 7.61 -18.44
N ASN A 111 5.30 7.92 -19.67
CA ASN A 111 4.23 8.86 -19.95
C ASN A 111 2.87 8.36 -19.46
N PRO A 112 1.87 9.25 -19.31
CA PRO A 112 0.52 8.87 -18.88
C PRO A 112 -0.09 7.76 -19.75
N ASP A 113 0.17 7.76 -21.05
CA ASP A 113 -0.41 6.79 -22.00
C ASP A 113 0.34 5.45 -22.08
N THR A 114 1.56 5.39 -21.54
CA THR A 114 2.39 4.20 -21.64
C THR A 114 1.92 3.12 -20.66
N ASN A 115 1.60 1.94 -21.19
CA ASN A 115 1.15 0.80 -20.40
C ASN A 115 2.28 0.21 -19.55
N LEU A 116 1.96 -0.17 -18.30
CA LEU A 116 2.90 -0.81 -17.37
C LEU A 116 3.52 -2.09 -17.92
N SER A 117 2.82 -2.83 -18.78
CA SER A 117 3.33 -4.06 -19.38
C SER A 117 4.65 -3.86 -20.12
N LYS A 118 4.86 -2.68 -20.70
CA LYS A 118 6.08 -2.33 -21.43
C LYS A 118 7.31 -2.26 -20.53
N ILE A 119 7.14 -1.93 -19.26
CA ILE A 119 8.26 -1.76 -18.32
C ILE A 119 8.52 -2.97 -17.43
N ILE A 120 7.59 -3.93 -17.36
CA ILE A 120 7.73 -5.17 -16.57
C ILE A 120 9.09 -5.87 -16.76
N PRO A 121 9.64 -6.01 -17.99
CA PRO A 121 10.93 -6.68 -18.21
C PRO A 121 12.14 -6.00 -17.55
N PHE A 122 12.01 -4.74 -17.12
CA PHE A 122 13.11 -3.95 -16.55
C PHE A 122 12.99 -3.77 -15.04
N LEU A 123 11.84 -4.09 -14.42
CA LEU A 123 11.54 -3.74 -13.03
C LEU A 123 12.52 -4.36 -12.01
N ASN A 124 13.17 -5.48 -12.33
CA ASN A 124 14.19 -6.10 -11.47
C ASN A 124 15.60 -5.52 -11.66
N LYS A 125 15.80 -4.62 -12.63
CA LYS A 125 17.11 -4.01 -12.96
C LYS A 125 17.20 -2.54 -12.56
N ILE A 126 16.09 -1.93 -12.17
CA ILE A 126 15.97 -0.50 -11.87
C ILE A 126 15.66 -0.25 -10.40
N ASP A 127 15.93 0.97 -9.94
CA ASP A 127 15.77 1.39 -8.54
C ASP A 127 14.56 2.31 -8.34
N LEU A 128 14.06 2.89 -9.42
CA LEU A 128 12.95 3.84 -9.41
C LEU A 128 12.06 3.64 -10.64
N VAL A 129 10.75 3.70 -10.45
CA VAL A 129 9.78 3.91 -11.54
C VAL A 129 9.11 5.24 -11.31
N LEU A 130 9.20 6.12 -12.31
CA LEU A 130 8.56 7.43 -12.27
C LEU A 130 7.32 7.41 -13.16
N ILE A 131 6.15 7.65 -12.57
CA ILE A 131 4.89 7.76 -13.29
C ILE A 131 4.62 9.23 -13.55
N MET A 132 4.64 9.64 -14.82
CA MET A 132 4.17 10.96 -15.20
C MET A 132 2.65 11.03 -15.00
N SER A 133 2.20 12.02 -14.24
CA SER A 133 0.78 12.33 -13.99
C SER A 133 0.31 13.60 -14.68
N VAL A 134 1.12 14.10 -15.60
CA VAL A 134 0.82 15.09 -16.65
C VAL A 134 1.58 14.66 -17.92
N HIS A 135 1.27 15.21 -19.08
CA HIS A 135 2.14 14.98 -20.24
C HIS A 135 3.47 15.72 -20.06
N PRO A 136 4.63 15.09 -20.35
CA PRO A 136 5.93 15.74 -20.22
C PRO A 136 6.01 17.05 -21.01
N GLY A 137 6.66 18.08 -20.45
CA GLY A 137 6.95 19.32 -21.18
C GLY A 137 6.91 20.58 -20.31
N TRP A 138 5.76 20.95 -19.76
CA TRP A 138 5.64 22.19 -18.96
C TRP A 138 4.94 21.99 -17.62
N SER A 139 5.29 22.83 -16.65
CA SER A 139 4.69 22.83 -15.32
C SER A 139 3.30 23.48 -15.31
N GLY A 140 2.49 23.14 -14.30
CA GLY A 140 1.16 23.73 -14.07
C GLY A 140 -0.01 23.05 -14.79
N GLN A 141 0.22 21.90 -15.42
CA GLN A 141 -0.84 21.07 -15.98
C GLN A 141 -1.70 20.42 -14.89
N GLU A 142 -2.95 20.10 -15.24
CA GLU A 142 -3.86 19.36 -14.36
C GLU A 142 -3.42 17.91 -14.20
N PHE A 143 -3.61 17.38 -12.99
CA PHE A 143 -3.26 16.01 -12.63
C PHE A 143 -4.18 15.01 -13.34
N ILE A 144 -3.59 14.01 -13.99
CA ILE A 144 -4.29 12.92 -14.70
C ILE A 144 -4.63 11.81 -13.69
N TRP A 145 -5.88 11.75 -13.25
CA TRP A 145 -6.33 10.85 -12.17
C TRP A 145 -6.19 9.36 -12.46
N GLU A 146 -6.26 8.96 -13.73
CA GLU A 146 -6.07 7.58 -14.20
C GLU A 146 -4.69 7.04 -13.82
N THR A 147 -3.70 7.93 -13.60
CA THR A 147 -2.37 7.53 -13.16
C THR A 147 -2.34 6.98 -11.74
N VAL A 148 -3.32 7.30 -10.89
CA VAL A 148 -3.46 6.71 -9.55
C VAL A 148 -3.69 5.20 -9.63
N GLU A 149 -4.53 4.76 -10.57
CA GLU A 149 -4.76 3.32 -10.79
C GLU A 149 -3.47 2.64 -11.26
N LYS A 150 -2.69 3.32 -12.11
CA LYS A 150 -1.39 2.83 -12.58
C LYS A 150 -0.40 2.66 -11.42
N VAL A 151 -0.32 3.64 -10.53
CA VAL A 151 0.51 3.59 -9.32
C VAL A 151 0.09 2.43 -8.41
N ASN A 152 -1.20 2.24 -8.17
CA ASN A 152 -1.72 1.14 -7.35
C ASN A 152 -1.39 -0.24 -7.96
N LYS A 153 -1.57 -0.40 -9.27
CA LYS A 153 -1.21 -1.64 -9.99
C LYS A 153 0.29 -1.94 -9.90
N LEU A 154 1.14 -0.92 -10.04
CA LEU A 154 2.58 -1.07 -9.93
C LEU A 154 3.01 -1.41 -8.49
N HIS A 155 2.40 -0.79 -7.49
CA HIS A 155 2.64 -1.08 -6.08
C HIS A 155 2.28 -2.53 -5.73
N ALA A 156 1.10 -3.00 -6.16
CA ALA A 156 0.69 -4.39 -5.98
C ALA A 156 1.65 -5.37 -6.69
N TYR A 157 2.06 -5.05 -7.93
CA TYR A 157 3.03 -5.87 -8.67
C TYR A 157 4.37 -5.97 -7.94
N ARG A 158 4.90 -4.85 -7.46
CA ARG A 158 6.15 -4.79 -6.69
C ARG A 158 6.10 -5.73 -5.48
N ASN A 159 5.03 -5.65 -4.69
CA ASN A 159 4.86 -6.46 -3.48
C ASN A 159 4.74 -7.95 -3.83
N ASN A 160 3.90 -8.30 -4.80
CA ASN A 160 3.70 -9.69 -5.23
C ASN A 160 4.96 -10.34 -5.78
N LYS A 161 5.89 -9.56 -6.33
CA LYS A 161 7.16 -10.03 -6.90
C LYS A 161 8.36 -9.80 -5.98
N PHE A 162 8.15 -9.27 -4.78
CA PHE A 162 9.22 -8.94 -3.82
C PHE A 162 10.34 -8.09 -4.44
N LEU A 163 9.96 -7.07 -5.23
CA LEU A 163 10.89 -6.16 -5.89
C LEU A 163 11.15 -4.92 -5.02
N ASN A 164 12.32 -4.30 -5.17
CA ASN A 164 12.81 -3.25 -4.27
C ASN A 164 12.84 -1.83 -4.88
N PHE A 165 12.32 -1.63 -6.10
CA PHE A 165 12.29 -0.30 -6.71
C PHE A 165 11.32 0.64 -5.97
N GLN A 166 11.66 1.93 -5.93
CA GLN A 166 10.77 2.99 -5.45
C GLN A 166 9.81 3.43 -6.55
N ILE A 167 8.66 3.97 -6.16
CA ILE A 167 7.66 4.55 -7.07
C ILE A 167 7.61 6.05 -6.78
N ASP A 168 7.83 6.85 -7.83
CA ASP A 168 7.66 8.31 -7.82
C ASP A 168 6.51 8.71 -8.75
N VAL A 169 5.88 9.83 -8.44
CA VAL A 169 4.85 10.47 -9.26
C VAL A 169 5.22 11.93 -9.45
N ASP A 170 5.33 12.34 -10.71
CA ASP A 170 5.70 13.69 -11.11
C ASP A 170 4.61 14.33 -12.00
N GLY A 171 4.42 15.64 -11.84
CA GLY A 171 3.43 16.45 -12.55
C GLY A 171 2.14 16.70 -11.77
N GLY A 172 1.71 17.95 -11.62
CA GLY A 172 0.40 18.27 -11.03
C GLY A 172 0.19 17.85 -9.57
N VAL A 173 1.20 17.32 -8.88
CA VAL A 173 1.10 16.88 -7.48
C VAL A 173 0.86 18.08 -6.55
N ASN A 174 -0.16 17.97 -5.71
CA ASN A 174 -0.59 19.00 -4.79
C ASN A 174 -1.23 18.41 -3.52
N LEU A 175 -1.66 19.28 -2.60
CA LEU A 175 -2.25 18.85 -1.31
C LEU A 175 -3.58 18.10 -1.47
N ASP A 176 -4.32 18.35 -2.55
CA ASP A 176 -5.63 17.73 -2.78
C ASP A 176 -5.50 16.29 -3.30
N ASN A 177 -4.50 16.04 -4.16
CA ASN A 177 -4.30 14.72 -4.75
C ASN A 177 -3.31 13.82 -4.00
N ALA A 178 -2.36 14.37 -3.24
CA ALA A 178 -1.28 13.60 -2.62
C ALA A 178 -1.75 12.41 -1.76
N LYS A 179 -2.90 12.53 -1.10
CA LYS A 179 -3.48 11.47 -0.24
C LYS A 179 -4.02 10.25 -1.00
N PHE A 180 -4.24 10.40 -2.30
CA PHE A 180 -4.74 9.32 -3.17
C PHE A 180 -3.61 8.60 -3.91
N ILE A 181 -2.41 9.18 -3.94
CA ILE A 181 -1.28 8.66 -4.69
C ILE A 181 -0.51 7.65 -3.82
N ASN A 182 -0.55 6.35 -4.15
CA ASN A 182 0.14 5.30 -3.38
C ASN A 182 1.62 5.11 -3.82
N SER A 183 2.42 6.16 -3.69
CA SER A 183 3.85 6.20 -4.07
C SER A 183 4.78 6.39 -2.88
N ASP A 184 6.07 6.06 -3.05
CA ASP A 184 7.10 6.30 -2.04
C ASP A 184 7.63 7.74 -2.09
N ILE A 185 7.71 8.31 -3.30
CA ILE A 185 8.16 9.68 -3.57
C ILE A 185 7.02 10.47 -4.23
N LEU A 186 6.96 11.76 -3.91
CA LEU A 186 6.15 12.75 -4.64
C LEU A 186 7.06 13.86 -5.16
N SER A 187 7.11 14.01 -6.48
CA SER A 187 7.78 15.09 -7.18
C SER A 187 6.81 16.25 -7.39
N SER A 188 7.11 17.40 -6.78
CA SER A 188 6.23 18.58 -6.81
C SER A 188 7.02 19.86 -6.99
N ALA A 189 6.61 20.68 -7.96
CA ALA A 189 7.19 21.99 -8.24
C ALA A 189 6.32 23.12 -7.70
N SER A 190 5.35 23.59 -8.50
CA SER A 190 4.59 24.83 -8.23
C SER A 190 3.88 24.85 -6.89
N THR A 191 3.35 23.72 -6.42
CA THR A 191 2.68 23.62 -5.10
C THR A 191 3.62 24.00 -3.97
N ILE A 192 4.90 23.63 -4.05
CA ILE A 192 5.90 23.94 -3.02
C ILE A 192 6.50 25.32 -3.27
N LEU A 193 6.99 25.55 -4.49
CA LEU A 193 7.79 26.73 -4.83
C LEU A 193 7.00 28.04 -4.83
N LYS A 194 5.68 27.99 -5.01
CA LYS A 194 4.80 29.18 -4.98
C LYS A 194 4.04 29.33 -3.67
N ALA A 195 4.26 28.46 -2.69
CA ALA A 195 3.56 28.52 -1.41
C ALA A 195 4.08 29.68 -0.54
N ALA A 196 3.18 30.30 0.22
CA ALA A 196 3.58 31.27 1.25
C ALA A 196 4.47 30.64 2.34
N ASN A 197 4.32 29.33 2.59
CA ASN A 197 5.18 28.55 3.48
C ASN A 197 5.52 27.18 2.86
N PRO A 198 6.61 27.10 2.07
CA PRO A 198 7.01 25.87 1.39
C PRO A 198 7.28 24.70 2.34
N ASN A 199 7.83 24.98 3.53
CA ASN A 199 8.16 23.96 4.53
C ASN A 199 6.91 23.29 5.11
N LEU A 200 5.84 24.06 5.32
CA LEU A 200 4.55 23.52 5.76
C LEU A 200 3.91 22.65 4.67
N VAL A 201 4.04 23.04 3.39
CA VAL A 201 3.56 22.26 2.26
C VAL A 201 4.33 20.93 2.15
N ILE A 202 5.66 20.96 2.25
CA ILE A 202 6.49 19.74 2.26
C ILE A 202 6.04 18.80 3.39
N GLN A 203 5.87 19.32 4.61
CA GLN A 203 5.39 18.52 5.73
C GLN A 203 4.00 17.92 5.44
N SER A 204 3.09 18.70 4.89
CA SER A 204 1.73 18.23 4.57
C SER A 204 1.73 17.15 3.49
N LEU A 205 2.57 17.28 2.46
CA LEU A 205 2.74 16.25 1.44
C LEU A 205 3.35 14.96 2.01
N LYS A 206 4.33 15.06 2.93
CA LYS A 206 4.92 13.88 3.61
C LYS A 206 3.89 13.07 4.40
N LEU A 207 2.91 13.76 4.99
CA LEU A 207 1.85 13.21 5.83
C LEU A 207 0.56 12.88 5.05
N ALA A 208 0.57 13.00 3.72
CA ALA A 208 -0.64 12.82 2.92
C ALA A 208 -1.30 11.43 3.08
N ASP A 209 -0.49 10.37 3.30
CA ASP A 209 -0.99 9.00 3.55
C ASP A 209 -1.64 8.82 4.94
N GLU A 210 -1.32 9.68 5.90
CA GLU A 210 -1.88 9.65 7.25
C GLU A 210 -3.28 10.29 7.27
N ASN A 211 -3.57 11.16 6.30
CA ASN A 211 -4.89 11.79 6.10
C ASN A 211 -5.78 10.98 5.14
N LYS A 212 -5.37 9.76 4.76
CA LYS A 212 -6.22 8.84 3.99
C LYS A 212 -7.25 8.23 4.95
N ASN A 213 -8.54 8.42 4.68
CA ASN A 213 -9.61 7.66 5.34
C ASN A 213 -9.49 6.20 4.90
N ARG A 214 -8.58 5.46 5.53
CA ARG A 214 -8.42 4.02 5.34
C ARG A 214 -9.61 3.30 5.94
N ASN A 215 -9.98 2.17 5.35
CA ASN A 215 -11.10 1.40 5.85
C ASN A 215 -10.77 0.85 7.24
N LYS A 216 -11.78 0.79 8.10
CA LYS A 216 -11.67 0.08 9.38
C LYS A 216 -12.38 -1.25 9.22
N ALA A 217 -11.85 -2.30 9.83
CA ALA A 217 -12.43 -3.63 9.73
C ALA A 217 -12.70 -4.24 11.11
N ILE A 218 -13.71 -5.11 11.16
CA ILE A 218 -13.86 -6.12 12.19
C ILE A 218 -13.47 -7.45 11.54
N PHE A 219 -12.31 -7.96 11.94
CA PHE A 219 -11.90 -9.33 11.64
C PHE A 219 -12.58 -10.26 12.64
N LEU A 220 -13.28 -11.25 12.13
CA LEU A 220 -14.14 -12.15 12.91
C LEU A 220 -13.62 -13.58 12.78
N ASP A 221 -13.44 -14.31 13.88
CA ASP A 221 -13.51 -15.76 13.75
C ASP A 221 -14.93 -16.20 13.36
N ARG A 222 -15.05 -17.40 12.82
CA ARG A 222 -16.32 -17.98 12.39
C ARG A 222 -16.94 -18.78 13.54
N ASP A 223 -16.31 -19.91 13.88
CA ASP A 223 -16.78 -20.84 14.89
C ASP A 223 -16.58 -20.22 16.28
N GLY A 224 -17.58 -20.31 17.15
CA GLY A 224 -17.55 -19.71 18.49
C GLY A 224 -17.81 -18.21 18.55
N VAL A 225 -17.80 -17.49 17.41
CA VAL A 225 -18.04 -16.03 17.33
C VAL A 225 -19.27 -15.69 16.50
N ILE A 226 -19.34 -16.18 15.26
CA ILE A 226 -20.49 -15.99 14.35
C ILE A 226 -21.48 -17.13 14.55
N ASN A 227 -21.01 -18.38 14.40
CA ASN A 227 -21.79 -19.59 14.59
C ASN A 227 -21.42 -20.34 15.86
N VAL A 228 -22.31 -21.22 16.29
CA VAL A 228 -22.08 -22.11 17.43
C VAL A 228 -20.88 -23.02 17.11
N GLU A 229 -19.97 -23.15 18.08
CA GLU A 229 -18.79 -24.02 18.00
C GLU A 229 -19.22 -25.50 18.16
N VAL A 230 -18.87 -26.34 17.19
CA VAL A 230 -19.25 -27.76 17.10
C VAL A 230 -18.06 -28.68 16.78
N GLY A 231 -16.83 -28.16 16.86
CA GLY A 231 -15.59 -28.80 16.47
C GLY A 231 -15.33 -28.68 14.97
N TYR A 232 -15.48 -29.78 14.22
CA TYR A 232 -15.30 -29.78 12.78
C TYR A 232 -16.66 -29.72 12.08
N LEU A 233 -17.15 -28.50 11.86
CA LEU A 233 -18.38 -28.26 11.11
C LEU A 233 -18.22 -28.78 9.67
N SER A 234 -18.76 -29.97 9.43
CA SER A 234 -18.63 -30.74 8.18
C SER A 234 -19.98 -30.94 7.47
N ASN A 235 -21.07 -30.52 8.10
CA ASN A 235 -22.40 -30.53 7.53
C ASN A 235 -23.00 -29.11 7.57
N PRO A 236 -23.39 -28.52 6.42
CA PRO A 236 -24.05 -27.21 6.39
C PRO A 236 -25.30 -27.11 7.27
N ASP A 237 -26.00 -28.20 7.54
CA ASP A 237 -27.21 -28.20 8.36
C ASP A 237 -26.94 -27.95 9.85
N ASP A 238 -25.73 -28.24 10.31
CA ASP A 238 -25.28 -27.97 11.68
C ASP A 238 -24.84 -26.50 11.87
N PHE A 239 -24.84 -25.68 10.80
CA PHE A 239 -24.54 -24.26 10.90
C PHE A 239 -25.69 -23.50 11.56
N GLU A 240 -25.47 -23.06 12.79
CA GLU A 240 -26.40 -22.23 13.56
C GLU A 240 -25.72 -20.93 14.02
N PHE A 241 -26.34 -19.77 13.76
CA PHE A 241 -25.83 -18.50 14.27
C PHE A 241 -25.97 -18.41 15.78
N ILE A 242 -24.94 -17.88 16.45
CA ILE A 242 -25.06 -17.49 17.85
C ILE A 242 -26.13 -16.39 17.98
N GLU A 243 -26.94 -16.47 19.04
CA GLU A 243 -28.00 -15.50 19.29
C GLU A 243 -27.48 -14.06 19.30
N GLY A 244 -28.08 -13.21 18.48
CA GLY A 244 -27.71 -11.79 18.36
C GLY A 244 -26.56 -11.49 17.40
N THR A 245 -25.90 -12.48 16.80
CA THR A 245 -24.81 -12.27 15.82
C THR A 245 -25.27 -11.43 14.63
N ILE A 246 -26.42 -11.73 14.04
CA ILE A 246 -26.93 -10.98 12.88
C ILE A 246 -27.17 -9.51 13.24
N GLU A 247 -27.76 -9.23 14.41
CA GLU A 247 -27.95 -7.86 14.91
C GLU A 247 -26.59 -7.16 15.12
N ALA A 248 -25.62 -7.87 15.69
CA ALA A 248 -24.28 -7.35 15.92
C ALA A 248 -23.60 -6.92 14.61
N LEU A 249 -23.62 -7.80 13.60
CA LEU A 249 -23.01 -7.52 12.30
C LEU A 249 -23.70 -6.33 11.60
N LYS A 250 -25.03 -6.21 11.70
CA LYS A 250 -25.75 -5.02 11.21
C LYS A 250 -25.25 -3.73 11.85
N ILE A 251 -25.10 -3.72 13.18
CA ILE A 251 -24.61 -2.55 13.92
C ILE A 251 -23.20 -2.19 13.44
N LEU A 252 -22.33 -3.17 13.22
CA LEU A 252 -20.96 -2.95 12.78
C LEU A 252 -20.90 -2.46 11.33
N ASN A 253 -21.71 -3.00 10.41
CA ASN A 253 -21.85 -2.45 9.04
C ASN A 253 -22.34 -1.00 9.08
N GLN A 254 -23.34 -0.67 9.90
CA GLN A 254 -23.87 0.70 10.03
C GLN A 254 -22.84 1.69 10.57
N LYS A 255 -21.87 1.20 11.36
CA LYS A 255 -20.72 1.99 11.84
C LYS A 255 -19.60 2.14 10.82
N GLY A 256 -19.79 1.61 9.60
CA GLY A 256 -18.84 1.76 8.50
C GLY A 256 -17.63 0.83 8.59
N PHE A 257 -17.71 -0.24 9.38
CA PHE A 257 -16.67 -1.27 9.37
C PHE A 257 -16.87 -2.24 8.21
N LEU A 258 -15.77 -2.61 7.57
CA LEU A 258 -15.70 -3.83 6.78
C LEU A 258 -15.80 -5.04 7.70
N LEU A 259 -16.59 -6.05 7.33
CA LEU A 259 -16.74 -7.29 8.07
C LEU A 259 -16.05 -8.41 7.30
N ILE A 260 -14.97 -8.93 7.88
CA ILE A 260 -14.10 -9.91 7.22
C ILE A 260 -13.93 -11.12 8.13
N VAL A 261 -14.33 -12.29 7.66
CA VAL A 261 -14.11 -13.54 8.40
C VAL A 261 -12.68 -14.04 8.18
N ILE A 262 -12.01 -14.43 9.26
CA ILE A 262 -10.71 -15.11 9.23
C ILE A 262 -10.75 -16.38 10.09
N THR A 263 -10.65 -17.56 9.46
CA THR A 263 -10.89 -18.82 10.18
C THR A 263 -9.88 -19.93 9.88
N ASN A 264 -9.59 -20.76 10.90
CA ASN A 264 -8.74 -21.94 10.77
C ASN A 264 -9.60 -23.15 10.39
N GLN A 265 -9.49 -23.67 9.17
CA GLN A 265 -10.33 -24.78 8.66
C GLN A 265 -9.48 -26.04 8.42
N ALA A 266 -8.79 -26.50 9.47
CA ALA A 266 -7.89 -27.66 9.43
C ALA A 266 -8.59 -29.00 9.13
N GLY A 267 -9.93 -29.05 9.17
CA GLY A 267 -10.69 -30.23 8.81
C GLY A 267 -10.49 -30.67 7.36
N ILE A 268 -10.10 -29.74 6.48
CA ILE A 268 -9.79 -30.02 5.07
C ILE A 268 -8.56 -30.93 4.96
N GLU A 269 -7.41 -30.49 5.47
CA GLU A 269 -6.15 -31.25 5.39
C GLU A 269 -6.15 -32.49 6.30
N ARG A 270 -7.03 -32.52 7.29
CA ARG A 270 -7.30 -33.71 8.11
C ARG A 270 -8.22 -34.73 7.43
N GLY A 271 -8.84 -34.38 6.31
CA GLY A 271 -9.75 -35.25 5.55
C GLY A 271 -11.14 -35.42 6.15
N TYR A 272 -11.58 -34.54 7.06
CA TYR A 272 -12.91 -34.59 7.67
C TYR A 272 -14.00 -34.05 6.74
N TYR A 273 -13.66 -33.08 5.88
CA TYR A 273 -14.53 -32.55 4.82
C TYR A 273 -13.65 -31.93 3.72
N ASN A 274 -14.24 -31.61 2.56
CA ASN A 274 -13.53 -31.00 1.44
C ASN A 274 -13.88 -29.51 1.27
N GLU A 275 -13.20 -28.81 0.36
CA GLU A 275 -13.45 -27.38 0.10
C GLU A 275 -14.86 -27.08 -0.43
N GLU A 276 -15.48 -28.04 -1.11
CA GLU A 276 -16.86 -27.91 -1.60
C GLU A 276 -17.85 -27.79 -0.43
N ILE A 277 -17.71 -28.65 0.60
CA ILE A 277 -18.49 -28.56 1.83
C ILE A 277 -18.28 -27.21 2.52
N LEU A 278 -17.02 -26.75 2.63
CA LEU A 278 -16.72 -25.46 3.23
C LEU A 278 -17.38 -24.31 2.46
N THR A 279 -17.36 -24.37 1.13
CA THR A 279 -18.00 -23.39 0.25
C THR A 279 -19.51 -23.39 0.46
N ASN A 280 -20.14 -24.56 0.60
CA ASN A 280 -21.57 -24.66 0.90
C ASN A 280 -21.92 -24.03 2.25
N ILE A 281 -21.10 -24.25 3.28
CA ILE A 281 -21.25 -23.61 4.61
C ILE A 281 -21.16 -22.08 4.48
N HIS A 282 -20.12 -21.58 3.80
CA HIS A 282 -19.93 -20.14 3.62
C HIS A 282 -21.04 -19.50 2.78
N ASN A 283 -21.54 -20.19 1.76
CA ASN A 283 -22.66 -19.73 0.94
C ASN A 283 -23.95 -19.66 1.75
N LYS A 284 -24.25 -20.67 2.57
CA LYS A 284 -25.40 -20.67 3.48
C LYS A 284 -25.31 -19.49 4.45
N MET A 285 -24.17 -19.30 5.10
CA MET A 285 -23.91 -18.16 5.98
C MET A 285 -24.15 -16.82 5.26
N ASN A 286 -23.52 -16.63 4.10
CA ASN A 286 -23.63 -15.38 3.33
C ASN A 286 -25.05 -15.11 2.83
N SER A 287 -25.80 -16.13 2.41
CA SER A 287 -27.20 -15.97 1.97
C SER A 287 -28.06 -15.46 3.12
N ILE A 288 -27.98 -16.09 4.29
CA ILE A 288 -28.77 -15.72 5.46
C ILE A 288 -28.40 -14.29 5.93
N LEU A 289 -27.11 -13.96 5.97
CA LEU A 289 -26.66 -12.61 6.31
C LEU A 289 -27.19 -11.57 5.32
N LYS A 290 -27.10 -11.84 4.02
CA LYS A 290 -27.56 -10.94 2.95
C LYS A 290 -29.07 -10.74 2.98
N GLU A 291 -29.86 -11.80 3.17
CA GLU A 291 -31.32 -11.73 3.34
C GLU A 291 -31.71 -10.86 4.53
N ASN A 292 -30.86 -10.84 5.56
CA ASN A 292 -31.04 -9.97 6.70
C ASN A 292 -30.48 -8.56 6.49
N GLY A 293 -29.83 -8.24 5.38
CA GLY A 293 -29.23 -6.92 5.11
C GLY A 293 -27.89 -6.70 5.79
N VAL A 294 -27.17 -7.76 6.13
CA VAL A 294 -25.75 -7.73 6.54
C VAL A 294 -24.88 -7.93 5.30
N ILE A 295 -23.83 -7.13 5.20
CA ILE A 295 -22.80 -7.27 4.16
C ILE A 295 -21.55 -7.84 4.82
N LEU A 296 -21.16 -9.03 4.38
CA LEU A 296 -19.86 -9.61 4.70
C LEU A 296 -18.93 -9.38 3.51
N ASP A 297 -17.87 -8.60 3.73
CA ASP A 297 -17.00 -8.12 2.65
C ASP A 297 -16.08 -9.23 2.12
N ASP A 298 -15.64 -10.14 2.99
CA ASP A 298 -14.82 -11.27 2.58
C ASP A 298 -14.77 -12.41 3.61
N VAL A 299 -14.36 -13.59 3.14
CA VAL A 299 -14.10 -14.77 3.98
C VAL A 299 -12.74 -15.37 3.60
N TYR A 300 -11.81 -15.29 4.55
CA TYR A 300 -10.50 -15.93 4.46
C TYR A 300 -10.45 -17.15 5.36
N TYR A 301 -9.89 -18.24 4.85
CA TYR A 301 -9.65 -19.45 5.63
C TYR A 301 -8.23 -19.99 5.41
N CYS A 302 -7.74 -20.72 6.41
CA CYS A 302 -6.49 -21.46 6.32
C CYS A 302 -6.76 -22.97 6.48
N PRO A 303 -6.56 -23.80 5.44
CA PRO A 303 -6.79 -25.24 5.52
C PRO A 303 -5.67 -25.99 6.25
N HIS A 304 -4.51 -25.36 6.41
CA HIS A 304 -3.29 -25.98 6.93
C HIS A 304 -3.34 -26.40 8.40
N HIS A 305 -2.59 -27.46 8.71
CA HIS A 305 -2.33 -27.92 10.06
C HIS A 305 -0.82 -28.26 10.22
N PRO A 306 -0.13 -27.80 11.29
CA PRO A 306 1.31 -28.00 11.44
C PRO A 306 1.79 -29.45 11.28
N GLU A 307 1.00 -30.41 11.77
CA GLU A 307 1.32 -31.84 11.68
C GLU A 307 1.10 -32.45 10.28
N PHE A 308 0.26 -31.85 9.43
CA PHE A 308 -0.13 -32.41 8.12
C PHE A 308 0.56 -31.67 6.97
N THR A 309 0.66 -30.35 7.06
CA THR A 309 1.13 -29.48 5.98
C THR A 309 2.35 -28.65 6.37
N GLY A 310 2.85 -28.78 7.61
CA GLY A 310 3.92 -27.94 8.14
C GLY A 310 3.48 -26.53 8.54
N SER A 311 4.45 -25.67 8.82
CA SER A 311 4.21 -24.27 9.21
C SER A 311 3.69 -23.42 8.04
N CYS A 312 2.78 -22.50 8.32
CA CYS A 312 2.32 -21.51 7.34
C CYS A 312 2.06 -20.15 8.01
N ASP A 313 2.03 -19.09 7.20
CA ASP A 313 1.77 -17.73 7.69
C ASP A 313 0.27 -17.42 7.84
N CYS A 314 -0.62 -18.24 7.26
CA CYS A 314 -2.07 -17.98 7.32
C CYS A 314 -2.75 -18.47 8.59
N ARG A 315 -2.23 -19.54 9.23
CA ARG A 315 -2.93 -20.19 10.33
C ARG A 315 -2.80 -19.32 11.58
N LYS A 316 -3.92 -18.96 12.19
CA LYS A 316 -3.93 -18.30 13.51
C LYS A 316 -3.16 -19.19 14.51
N PRO A 317 -2.17 -18.67 15.25
CA PRO A 317 -2.00 -17.26 15.64
C PRO A 317 -1.16 -16.36 14.70
N ASN A 318 -0.87 -16.75 13.46
CA ASN A 318 -0.14 -15.91 12.51
C ASN A 318 -1.09 -14.93 11.79
N PRO A 319 -0.66 -13.68 11.50
CA PRO A 319 -1.54 -12.63 10.99
C PRO A 319 -1.74 -12.67 9.47
N GLY A 320 -1.27 -13.69 8.75
CA GLY A 320 -1.18 -13.67 7.29
C GLY A 320 -2.51 -13.43 6.58
N LEU A 321 -3.63 -13.93 7.11
CA LEU A 321 -4.96 -13.65 6.53
C LEU A 321 -5.40 -12.19 6.74
N ILE A 322 -5.10 -11.60 7.91
CA ILE A 322 -5.37 -10.17 8.18
C ILE A 322 -4.53 -9.29 7.25
N LEU A 323 -3.25 -9.61 7.07
CA LEU A 323 -2.36 -8.83 6.20
C LEU A 323 -2.81 -8.88 4.73
N LYS A 324 -3.26 -10.05 4.25
CA LYS A 324 -3.87 -10.17 2.92
C LYS A 324 -5.10 -9.28 2.76
N ALA A 325 -6.00 -9.30 3.75
CA ALA A 325 -7.19 -8.46 3.76
C ALA A 325 -6.83 -6.96 3.82
N LYS A 326 -5.84 -6.58 4.63
CA LYS A 326 -5.32 -5.21 4.71
C LYS A 326 -4.88 -4.70 3.36
N ASP A 327 -4.09 -5.48 2.62
CA ASP A 327 -3.57 -5.05 1.34
C ASP A 327 -4.67 -4.95 0.27
N LYS A 328 -5.66 -5.87 0.32
CA LYS A 328 -6.80 -5.86 -0.61
C LYS A 328 -7.74 -4.67 -0.38
N TYR A 329 -8.01 -4.33 0.88
CA TYR A 329 -9.05 -3.37 1.26
C TYR A 329 -8.51 -2.04 1.82
N ASP A 330 -7.19 -1.83 1.82
CA ASP A 330 -6.51 -0.65 2.39
C ASP A 330 -6.96 -0.36 3.83
N ILE A 331 -6.83 -1.36 4.69
CA ILE A 331 -7.34 -1.34 6.07
C ILE A 331 -6.33 -0.68 7.02
N ASP A 332 -6.82 0.22 7.87
CA ASP A 332 -6.10 0.70 9.04
C ASP A 332 -6.26 -0.27 10.22
N LEU A 333 -5.25 -1.10 10.44
CA LEU A 333 -5.26 -2.12 11.49
C LEU A 333 -5.34 -1.51 12.90
N ASN A 334 -4.76 -0.33 13.13
CA ASN A 334 -4.76 0.31 14.46
C ASN A 334 -6.17 0.72 14.91
N ASN A 335 -7.04 1.00 13.93
CA ASN A 335 -8.45 1.34 14.15
C ASN A 335 -9.40 0.18 13.81
N SER A 336 -8.86 -1.03 13.66
CA SER A 336 -9.59 -2.27 13.39
C SER A 336 -9.55 -3.21 14.59
N TYR A 337 -10.44 -4.20 14.59
CA TYR A 337 -10.60 -5.15 15.69
C TYR A 337 -10.42 -6.59 15.19
N MET A 338 -9.74 -7.43 15.96
CA MET A 338 -9.84 -8.89 15.85
C MET A 338 -10.73 -9.41 16.97
N VAL A 339 -11.85 -10.03 16.59
CA VAL A 339 -12.81 -10.63 17.51
C VAL A 339 -12.73 -12.14 17.40
N GLY A 340 -12.41 -12.79 18.52
CA GLY A 340 -12.27 -14.24 18.61
C GLY A 340 -12.80 -14.78 19.93
N ASP A 341 -12.96 -16.09 20.00
CA ASP A 341 -13.29 -16.82 21.23
C ASP A 341 -12.09 -17.58 21.79
N THR A 342 -10.93 -17.61 21.09
CA THR A 342 -9.71 -18.28 21.57
C THR A 342 -8.55 -17.31 21.78
N LEU A 343 -7.56 -17.71 22.59
CA LEU A 343 -6.32 -16.94 22.72
C LEU A 343 -5.51 -16.88 21.42
N ASN A 344 -5.68 -17.84 20.49
CA ASN A 344 -5.01 -17.79 19.20
C ASN A 344 -5.51 -16.61 18.36
N ASP A 345 -6.79 -16.26 18.46
CA ASP A 345 -7.36 -15.08 17.81
C ASP A 345 -6.79 -13.80 18.38
N ILE A 346 -6.70 -13.73 19.71
CA ILE A 346 -6.11 -12.58 20.41
C ILE A 346 -4.64 -12.40 20.00
N GLN A 347 -3.85 -13.47 19.99
CA GLN A 347 -2.48 -13.42 19.50
C GLN A 347 -2.39 -12.98 18.03
N THR A 348 -3.32 -13.43 17.18
CA THR A 348 -3.37 -13.01 15.77
C THR A 348 -3.58 -11.51 15.66
N GLY A 349 -4.55 -10.97 16.42
CA GLY A 349 -4.85 -9.54 16.45
C GLY A 349 -3.68 -8.71 16.98
N VAL A 350 -3.04 -9.14 18.08
CA VAL A 350 -1.83 -8.48 18.62
C VAL A 350 -0.71 -8.45 17.57
N LYS A 351 -0.40 -9.58 16.91
CA LYS A 351 0.64 -9.63 15.87
C LYS A 351 0.29 -8.80 14.64
N ALA A 352 -0.99 -8.61 14.35
CA ALA A 352 -1.47 -7.74 13.28
C ALA A 352 -1.58 -6.27 13.69
N ASN A 353 -1.32 -5.91 14.95
CA ASN A 353 -1.53 -4.57 15.49
C ASN A 353 -3.00 -4.09 15.44
N CYS A 354 -3.94 -5.03 15.59
CA CYS A 354 -5.37 -4.75 15.78
C CYS A 354 -5.71 -4.65 17.27
N LYS A 355 -6.78 -3.93 17.59
CA LYS A 355 -7.42 -4.08 18.91
C LYS A 355 -8.01 -5.48 19.02
N THR A 356 -7.93 -6.09 20.18
CA THR A 356 -8.31 -7.49 20.39
C THR A 356 -9.51 -7.62 21.30
N VAL A 357 -10.43 -8.49 20.90
CA VAL A 357 -11.70 -8.68 21.60
C VAL A 357 -11.92 -10.16 21.81
N LEU A 358 -11.97 -10.57 23.07
CA LEU A 358 -12.36 -11.92 23.44
C LEU A 358 -13.86 -11.95 23.73
N VAL A 359 -14.62 -12.73 22.97
CA VAL A 359 -16.03 -13.02 23.32
C VAL A 359 -16.11 -14.26 24.20
N LEU A 360 -17.06 -14.32 25.12
CA LEU A 360 -17.28 -15.47 26.03
C LEU A 360 -18.25 -16.53 25.47
N THR A 361 -18.47 -16.51 24.16
CA THR A 361 -19.08 -17.61 23.40
C THR A 361 -18.01 -18.63 22.99
N GLY A 362 -18.40 -19.77 22.42
CA GLY A 362 -17.44 -20.82 22.03
C GLY A 362 -16.51 -21.24 23.19
N TYR A 363 -15.21 -21.23 22.93
CA TYR A 363 -14.16 -21.55 23.91
C TYR A 363 -13.82 -20.38 24.86
N GLY A 364 -14.38 -19.19 24.65
CA GLY A 364 -13.97 -17.97 25.35
C GLY A 364 -14.08 -17.99 26.86
N LYS A 365 -15.09 -18.68 27.43
CA LYS A 365 -15.22 -18.85 28.89
C LYS A 365 -14.07 -19.64 29.51
N GLU A 366 -13.57 -20.62 28.78
CA GLU A 366 -12.45 -21.46 29.24
C GLU A 366 -11.13 -20.76 29.01
N ASP A 367 -10.96 -20.14 27.85
CA ASP A 367 -9.75 -19.43 27.47
C ASP A 367 -9.55 -18.14 28.27
N GLN A 368 -10.61 -17.50 28.75
CA GLN A 368 -10.52 -16.38 29.69
C GLN A 368 -9.68 -16.73 30.94
N LYS A 369 -9.71 -17.99 31.39
CA LYS A 369 -8.94 -18.45 32.55
C LYS A 369 -7.44 -18.58 32.26
N LYS A 370 -7.04 -18.55 30.98
CA LYS A 370 -5.67 -18.76 30.47
C LYS A 370 -5.00 -17.47 30.01
N ILE A 371 -5.64 -16.31 30.21
CA ILE A 371 -5.23 -14.99 29.70
C ILE A 371 -3.81 -14.56 30.12
N SER A 372 -3.19 -15.14 31.15
CA SER A 372 -1.80 -14.79 31.49
C SER A 372 -0.81 -15.58 30.61
N PRO A 373 0.06 -14.96 29.77
CA PRO A 373 0.41 -13.53 29.69
C PRO A 373 -0.20 -12.74 28.50
N ILE A 374 -1.12 -13.31 27.72
CA ILE A 374 -1.76 -12.67 26.56
C ILE A 374 -3.08 -12.03 26.97
N THR A 375 -3.08 -10.71 27.16
CA THR A 375 -4.26 -9.97 27.58
C THR A 375 -5.02 -9.39 26.38
N PRO A 376 -6.29 -9.77 26.14
CA PRO A 376 -7.12 -9.07 25.15
C PRO A 376 -7.40 -7.63 25.61
N ASP A 377 -7.54 -6.70 24.67
CA ASP A 377 -7.86 -5.31 24.98
C ASP A 377 -9.26 -5.16 25.59
N LEU A 378 -10.20 -5.98 25.10
CA LEU A 378 -11.60 -5.97 25.52
C LEU A 378 -12.14 -7.40 25.68
N ILE A 379 -13.10 -7.56 26.59
CA ILE A 379 -13.81 -8.83 26.82
C ILE A 379 -15.31 -8.56 26.87
N PHE A 380 -16.10 -9.33 26.13
CA PHE A 380 -17.56 -9.22 26.09
C PHE A 380 -18.24 -10.59 26.15
N LYS A 381 -19.50 -10.66 26.59
CA LYS A 381 -20.22 -11.94 26.66
C LYS A 381 -20.43 -12.57 25.29
N ASN A 382 -20.67 -11.76 24.27
CA ASN A 382 -20.90 -12.17 22.89
C ASN A 382 -20.65 -11.00 21.92
N LEU A 383 -20.73 -11.29 20.62
CA LEU A 383 -20.53 -10.30 19.55
C LEU A 383 -21.52 -9.13 19.62
N LYS A 384 -22.76 -9.37 20.04
CA LYS A 384 -23.81 -8.35 20.17
C LYS A 384 -23.48 -7.32 21.25
N GLU A 385 -22.96 -7.75 22.40
CA GLU A 385 -22.53 -6.84 23.45
C GLU A 385 -21.34 -6.00 22.96
N PHE A 386 -20.36 -6.62 22.29
CA PHE A 386 -19.24 -5.88 21.68
C PHE A 386 -19.73 -4.80 20.70
N ALA A 387 -20.57 -5.17 19.72
CA ALA A 387 -21.03 -4.23 18.69
C ALA A 387 -21.76 -3.01 19.26
N LYS A 388 -22.46 -3.16 20.40
CA LYS A 388 -23.16 -2.07 21.09
C LYS A 388 -22.23 -1.10 21.83
N ASN A 389 -21.01 -1.51 22.15
CA ASN A 389 -20.10 -0.75 23.03
C ASN A 389 -18.90 -0.09 22.31
N ILE A 390 -18.82 -0.17 20.97
CA ILE A 390 -17.71 0.44 20.19
C ILE A 390 -18.09 1.64 19.34
#